data_AF-A0AAT9J0U8-F1
#
_entry.id   AF-A0AAT9J0U8-F1
#
_cell.length_a   1.000
_cell.length_b   1.000
_cell.length_c   1.000
_cell.angle_alpha   90.00
_cell.angle_beta   90.00
_cell.angle_gamma   90.00
#
_symmetry.space_group_name_H-M   'P 1'
#
loop_
_entity.id
_entity.type
_entity.pdbx_description
1 polymer ?
#
loop_
_entity_poly.entity_id
_entity_poly.type
_entity_poly.pdbx_seq_one_letter_code
_entity_poly.pdbx_strand_id
1 'polypeptide(L)'
;MDIDLEKFFDRVNHDILMSRIARFVDDERVLKLIRRYLEAGLMRDGVEEVRSTGTPQGGPLSPCLSNILLTDWDRELERRGLVFCRYADDCNIYVRSETAGRRVLARMTAFLRDRLKLRVNEAKSACGRAWERKFLRYTFTRFREKVRLRFARESEARLRNRIRELMRMGRGRRIDRVIETLNPLLRG
;
A
#
# COMPACT_ATOMS: atom_id res chain seq x y z
N MET A 1 11.52 -7.14 -7.01
CA MET A 1 11.44 -7.53 -5.59
C MET A 1 10.31 -6.72 -5.01
N ASP A 2 9.45 -7.36 -4.24
CA ASP A 2 8.24 -6.76 -3.70
C ASP A 2 8.32 -6.69 -2.17
N ILE A 3 7.91 -5.58 -1.57
CA ILE A 3 7.85 -5.36 -0.13
C ILE A 3 6.42 -4.91 0.23
N ASP A 4 5.80 -5.66 1.14
CA ASP A 4 4.50 -5.36 1.75
C ASP A 4 4.71 -5.20 3.26
N LEU A 5 4.10 -4.17 3.84
CA LEU A 5 4.20 -3.86 5.27
C LEU A 5 3.05 -4.52 6.04
N GLU A 6 3.37 -5.24 7.11
CA GLU A 6 2.36 -5.97 7.88
C GLU A 6 1.56 -5.01 8.77
N LYS A 7 0.25 -4.87 8.49
CA LYS A 7 -0.68 -4.01 9.24
C LYS A 7 -0.09 -2.61 9.46
N PHE A 8 0.39 -2.00 8.37
CA PHE A 8 1.12 -0.73 8.41
C PHE A 8 0.44 0.30 9.32
N PHE A 9 -0.84 0.60 9.06
CA PHE A 9 -1.59 1.61 9.79
C PHE A 9 -1.82 1.25 11.26
N ASP A 10 -1.74 -0.02 11.68
CA ASP A 10 -1.93 -0.39 13.08
C ASP A 10 -0.62 -0.34 13.89
N ARG A 11 0.53 -0.27 13.22
CA ARG A 11 1.85 -0.41 13.85
C ARG A 11 2.74 0.83 13.75
N VAL A 12 2.22 1.93 13.21
CA VAL A 12 2.96 3.20 13.16
C VAL A 12 3.29 3.67 14.57
N ASN A 13 4.58 3.87 14.86
CA ASN A 13 5.02 4.47 16.11
C ASN A 13 4.77 6.00 16.07
N HIS A 14 3.99 6.50 17.03
CA HIS A 14 3.60 7.91 17.09
C HIS A 14 4.80 8.84 17.27
N ASP A 15 5.76 8.50 18.12
CA ASP A 15 6.91 9.37 18.40
C ASP A 15 7.82 9.50 17.18
N ILE A 16 8.06 8.40 16.47
CA ILE A 16 8.82 8.43 15.22
C ILE A 16 8.08 9.30 14.20
N LEU A 17 6.77 9.08 14.00
CA LEU A 17 5.98 9.88 13.06
C LEU A 17 5.99 11.38 13.43
N MET A 18 5.72 11.71 14.70
CA MET A 18 5.73 13.08 15.20
C MET A 18 7.10 13.74 15.04
N SER A 19 8.20 13.02 15.28
CA SER A 19 9.56 13.52 15.04
C SER A 19 9.83 13.84 13.56
N ARG A 20 9.13 13.20 12.62
CA ARG A 20 9.26 13.49 11.18
C ARG A 20 8.43 14.69 10.77
N ILE A 21 7.22 14.79 11.30
CA ILE A 21 6.34 15.94 11.03
C ILE A 21 6.97 17.22 11.57
N ALA A 22 7.57 17.16 12.77
CA ALA A 22 8.27 18.29 13.38
C ALA A 22 9.51 18.78 12.61
N ARG A 23 9.98 18.06 11.56
CA ARG A 23 11.02 18.55 10.66
C ARG A 23 10.51 19.57 9.64
N PHE A 24 9.18 19.64 9.44
CA PHE A 24 8.54 20.45 8.40
C PHE A 24 7.47 21.38 8.96
N VAL A 25 6.96 21.12 10.17
CA VAL A 25 5.92 21.89 10.83
C VAL A 25 6.44 22.39 12.16
N ASP A 26 6.63 23.71 12.27
CA ASP A 26 7.12 24.36 13.50
C ASP A 26 5.99 24.73 14.47
N ASP A 27 4.73 24.78 14.02
CA ASP A 27 3.60 25.17 14.88
C ASP A 27 3.25 24.05 15.89
N GLU A 28 3.60 24.29 17.15
CA GLU A 28 3.32 23.37 18.25
C GLU A 28 1.83 23.02 18.41
N ARG A 29 0.91 23.93 18.06
CA ARG A 29 -0.53 23.70 18.19
C ARG A 29 -0.99 22.64 17.21
N VAL A 30 -0.47 22.69 15.99
CA VAL A 30 -0.73 21.70 14.94
C VAL A 30 -0.12 20.36 15.33
N LEU A 31 1.12 20.34 15.84
CA LEU A 31 1.75 19.11 16.31
C LEU A 31 0.96 18.45 17.45
N LYS A 32 0.49 19.24 18.42
CA LYS A 32 -0.38 18.77 19.51
C LYS A 32 -1.70 18.22 18.98
N LEU A 33 -2.31 18.88 17.99
CA LEU A 33 -3.55 18.42 17.37
C LEU A 33 -3.37 17.08 16.65
N ILE A 34 -2.31 16.93 15.86
CA ILE A 34 -2.00 15.68 15.16
C ILE A 34 -1.74 14.55 16.17
N ARG A 35 -0.99 14.83 17.24
CA ARG A 35 -0.75 13.85 18.30
C ARG A 35 -2.05 13.39 18.97
N ARG A 36 -2.93 14.33 19.34
CA ARG A 36 -4.25 14.01 19.91
C ARG A 36 -5.10 13.19 18.93
N TYR A 37 -5.00 13.47 17.63
CA TYR A 37 -5.68 12.71 16.60
C TYR A 37 -5.16 11.26 16.49
N LEU A 38 -3.85 11.05 16.67
CA LEU A 38 -3.23 9.72 16.67
C LEU A 38 -3.56 8.91 17.93
N GLU A 39 -3.64 9.59 19.08
CA GLU A 39 -3.95 9.01 20.39
C GLU A 39 -5.46 8.77 20.60
N ALA A 40 -6.31 9.38 19.77
CA ALA A 40 -7.75 9.16 19.80
C ALA A 40 -8.06 7.65 19.69
N GLY A 41 -8.64 7.11 20.75
CA GLY A 41 -8.95 5.70 20.88
C GLY A 41 -9.99 5.22 19.86
N LEU A 42 -10.04 3.90 19.65
CA LEU A 42 -11.20 3.29 19.03
C LEU A 42 -12.19 2.95 20.14
N MET A 43 -13.43 3.39 19.96
CA MET A 43 -14.55 2.87 20.75
C MET A 43 -14.88 1.48 20.21
N ARG A 44 -14.63 0.45 21.00
CA ARG A 44 -14.99 -0.93 20.64
C ARG A 44 -15.89 -1.50 21.74
N ASP A 45 -17.09 -1.91 21.35
CA ASP A 45 -18.09 -2.49 22.25
C ASP A 45 -18.41 -1.61 23.49
N GLY A 46 -18.32 -0.28 23.33
CA GLY A 46 -18.59 0.70 24.40
C GLY A 46 -17.42 1.00 25.34
N VAL A 47 -16.24 0.43 25.09
CA VAL A 47 -15.00 0.71 25.85
C VAL A 47 -14.02 1.47 24.95
N GLU A 48 -13.43 2.54 25.48
CA GLU A 48 -12.38 3.29 24.82
C GLU A 48 -11.04 2.56 25.00
N GLU A 49 -10.49 1.99 23.93
CA GLU A 49 -9.13 1.46 23.93
C GLU A 49 -8.14 2.56 23.54
N VAL A 50 -7.30 2.97 24.49
CA VAL A 50 -6.20 3.90 24.24
C VAL A 50 -5.19 3.25 23.29
N ARG A 51 -4.92 3.90 22.15
CA ARG A 51 -3.95 3.43 21.17
C ARG A 51 -2.55 3.97 21.50
N SER A 52 -1.64 3.07 21.83
CA SER A 52 -0.20 3.39 21.97
C SER A 52 0.56 3.36 20.64
N THR A 53 -0.02 2.76 19.59
CA THR A 53 0.55 2.69 18.23
C THR A 53 -0.56 2.68 17.17
N GLY A 54 -0.18 3.03 15.94
CA GLY A 54 -1.05 3.02 14.76
C GLY A 54 -1.79 4.34 14.52
N THR A 55 -2.29 4.53 13.32
CA THR A 55 -3.14 5.65 12.91
C THR A 55 -4.59 5.16 12.78
N PRO A 56 -5.60 6.00 13.03
CA PRO A 56 -7.00 5.63 12.80
C PRO A 56 -7.20 5.19 11.34
N GLN A 57 -7.60 3.93 11.10
CA GLN A 57 -7.91 3.45 9.75
C GLN A 57 -9.20 4.14 9.28
N GLY A 58 -9.15 4.82 8.13
CA GLY A 58 -10.27 5.62 7.61
C GLY A 58 -10.21 7.11 7.96
N GLY A 59 -9.23 7.53 8.77
CA GLY A 59 -8.94 8.93 8.97
C GLY A 59 -8.44 9.61 7.67
N PRO A 60 -8.93 10.80 7.30
CA PRO A 60 -8.49 11.48 6.07
C PRO A 60 -6.99 11.84 6.09
N LEU A 61 -6.41 12.00 7.28
CA LEU A 61 -4.98 12.31 7.46
C LEU A 61 -4.08 11.08 7.39
N SER A 62 -4.59 9.88 7.67
CA SER A 62 -3.77 8.66 7.79
C SER A 62 -2.95 8.34 6.52
N PRO A 63 -3.49 8.49 5.28
CA PRO A 63 -2.71 8.30 4.06
C PRO A 63 -1.60 9.34 3.84
N CYS A 64 -1.75 10.56 4.37
CA CYS A 64 -0.71 11.58 4.28
C CYS A 64 0.42 11.27 5.27
N LEU A 65 0.05 10.92 6.50
CA LEU A 65 0.98 10.57 7.57
C LEU A 65 1.82 9.33 7.22
N SER A 66 1.23 8.35 6.54
CA SER A 66 1.95 7.17 6.06
C SER A 66 3.06 7.53 5.08
N ASN A 67 2.79 8.44 4.15
CA ASN A 67 3.77 8.89 3.16
C ASN A 67 4.90 9.71 3.80
N ILE A 68 4.59 10.53 4.80
CA ILE A 68 5.61 11.28 5.55
C ILE A 68 6.56 10.30 6.27
N LEU A 69 6.03 9.27 6.92
CA LEU A 69 6.85 8.25 7.60
C LEU A 69 7.78 7.51 6.62
N LEU A 70 7.25 7.12 5.45
CA LEU A 70 7.99 6.36 4.45
C LEU A 70 8.97 7.20 3.61
N THR A 71 8.92 8.53 3.71
CA THR A 71 9.84 9.44 2.98
C THR A 71 11.30 9.17 3.35
N ASP A 72 11.60 8.86 4.61
CA ASP A 72 12.96 8.51 5.04
C ASP A 72 13.46 7.22 4.36
N TRP A 73 12.56 6.29 4.08
CA TRP A 73 12.87 5.05 3.39
C TRP A 73 13.10 5.29 1.90
N ASP A 74 12.26 6.10 1.25
CA ASP A 74 12.44 6.52 -0.14
C ASP A 74 13.81 7.19 -0.34
N ARG A 75 14.17 8.13 0.55
CA ARG A 75 15.47 8.80 0.52
C ARG A 75 16.64 7.83 0.66
N GLU A 76 16.50 6.78 1.46
CA GLU A 76 17.54 5.75 1.59
C GLU A 76 17.66 4.88 0.33
N LEU A 77 16.55 4.63 -0.39
CA LEU A 77 16.56 3.95 -1.69
C LEU A 77 17.24 4.82 -2.76
N GLU A 78 16.89 6.10 -2.81
CA GLU A 78 17.47 7.10 -3.72
C GLU A 78 18.97 7.27 -3.49
N ARG A 79 19.40 7.42 -2.22
CA ARG A 79 20.81 7.53 -1.84
C ARG A 79 21.64 6.32 -2.30
N ARG A 80 21.01 5.16 -2.44
CA ARG A 80 21.64 3.93 -2.93
C ARG A 80 21.58 3.78 -4.46
N GLY A 81 20.93 4.70 -5.16
CA GLY A 81 20.73 4.65 -6.62
C GLY A 81 19.86 3.47 -7.06
N LEU A 82 18.93 3.02 -6.20
CA LEU A 82 18.01 1.93 -6.54
C LEU A 82 16.84 2.43 -7.36
N VAL A 83 16.44 1.66 -8.37
CA VAL A 83 15.21 1.92 -9.14
C VAL A 83 14.05 1.27 -8.40
N PHE A 84 13.07 2.07 -7.99
CA PHE A 84 11.90 1.59 -7.24
C PHE A 84 10.62 2.30 -7.66
N CYS A 85 9.49 1.71 -7.32
CA CYS A 85 8.17 2.28 -7.44
C CYS A 85 7.40 1.99 -6.15
N ARG A 86 6.96 3.04 -5.45
CA ARG A 86 6.16 2.94 -4.23
C ARG A 86 4.77 3.48 -4.49
N TYR A 87 3.76 2.75 -4.03
CA TYR A 87 2.37 3.18 -4.01
C TYR A 87 1.79 2.89 -2.63
N ALA A 88 1.61 3.95 -1.82
CA ALA A 88 1.29 3.83 -0.41
C ALA A 88 2.29 2.91 0.34
N ASP A 89 1.81 1.76 0.82
CA ASP A 89 2.56 0.73 1.54
C ASP A 89 3.14 -0.38 0.64
N ASP A 90 2.65 -0.51 -0.59
CA ASP A 90 3.16 -1.46 -1.60
C ASP A 90 4.37 -0.84 -2.31
N CYS A 91 5.53 -1.51 -2.25
CA CYS A 91 6.73 -1.02 -2.91
C CYS A 91 7.50 -2.11 -3.65
N ASN A 92 7.79 -1.82 -4.91
CA ASN A 92 8.60 -2.65 -5.78
C ASN A 92 9.98 -2.04 -6.01
N ILE A 93 11.02 -2.85 -5.80
CA ILE A 93 12.41 -2.49 -6.10
C ILE A 93 12.89 -3.38 -7.26
N TYR A 94 13.44 -2.73 -8.29
CA TYR A 94 13.92 -3.39 -9.50
C TYR A 94 15.44 -3.50 -9.48
N VAL A 95 15.92 -4.74 -9.63
CA VAL A 95 17.34 -5.08 -9.58
C VAL A 95 17.68 -6.02 -10.74
N ARG A 96 18.96 -6.03 -11.12
CA ARG A 96 19.44 -6.80 -12.28
C ARG A 96 19.60 -8.29 -11.99
N SER A 97 19.87 -8.69 -10.74
CA SER A 97 20.05 -10.08 -10.33
C SER A 97 19.26 -10.45 -9.08
N GLU A 98 18.92 -11.72 -8.94
CA GLU A 98 18.21 -12.24 -7.76
C GLU A 98 19.06 -12.12 -6.49
N THR A 99 20.37 -12.38 -6.60
CA THR A 99 21.32 -12.24 -5.49
C THR A 99 21.39 -10.81 -4.98
N ALA A 100 21.41 -9.82 -5.87
CA ALA A 100 21.34 -8.41 -5.50
C ALA A 100 19.99 -8.09 -4.84
N GLY A 101 18.90 -8.67 -5.36
CA GLY A 101 17.56 -8.52 -4.79
C GLY A 101 17.47 -9.01 -3.35
N ARG A 102 17.92 -10.24 -3.07
CA ARG A 102 17.93 -10.81 -1.71
C ARG A 102 18.76 -9.96 -0.75
N ARG A 103 19.91 -9.45 -1.20
CA ARG A 103 20.76 -8.53 -0.41
C ARG A 103 20.07 -7.21 -0.10
N VAL A 104 19.39 -6.62 -1.08
CA VAL A 104 18.65 -5.36 -0.90
C VAL A 104 17.44 -5.59 0.01
N LEU A 105 16.69 -6.67 -0.17
CA LEU A 105 15.57 -7.06 0.70
C LEU A 105 16.00 -7.13 2.16
N ALA A 106 17.01 -7.93 2.49
CA ALA A 106 17.49 -8.06 3.86
C ALA A 106 17.87 -6.71 4.49
N ARG A 107 18.56 -5.85 3.73
CA ARG A 107 18.98 -4.53 4.18
C ARG A 107 17.81 -3.56 4.37
N MET A 108 16.85 -3.55 3.44
CA MET A 108 15.70 -2.65 3.52
C MET A 108 14.73 -3.09 4.60
N THR A 109 14.53 -4.40 4.79
CA THR A 109 13.77 -4.94 5.92
C THR A 109 14.41 -4.55 7.26
N ALA A 110 15.75 -4.65 7.37
CA ALA A 110 16.45 -4.19 8.57
C ALA A 110 16.28 -2.68 8.80
N PHE A 111 16.38 -1.85 7.75
CA PHE A 111 16.16 -0.41 7.87
C PHE A 111 14.74 -0.08 8.37
N LEU A 112 13.71 -0.70 7.78
CA LEU A 112 12.31 -0.52 8.17
C LEU A 112 12.09 -0.91 9.64
N ARG A 113 12.65 -2.06 10.06
CA ARG A 113 12.56 -2.55 11.44
C ARG A 113 13.32 -1.68 12.43
N ASP A 114 14.54 -1.31 12.12
CA ASP A 114 15.46 -0.73 13.10
C ASP A 114 15.25 0.79 13.21
N ARG A 115 14.99 1.48 12.08
CA ARG A 115 14.84 2.95 12.00
C ARG A 115 13.39 3.42 12.09
N LEU A 116 12.47 2.73 11.43
CA LEU A 116 11.05 3.11 11.39
C LEU A 116 10.17 2.27 12.32
N LYS A 117 10.72 1.21 12.95
CA LYS A 117 10.00 0.28 13.83
C LYS A 117 8.80 -0.40 13.15
N LEU A 118 8.88 -0.58 11.83
CA LEU A 118 7.86 -1.24 11.04
C LEU A 118 8.21 -2.71 10.80
N ARG A 119 7.20 -3.57 10.73
CA ARG A 119 7.36 -4.99 10.39
C ARG A 119 6.98 -5.23 8.93
N VAL A 120 7.80 -6.00 8.24
CA VAL A 120 7.57 -6.43 6.86
C VAL A 120 6.79 -7.74 6.87
N ASN A 121 5.84 -7.88 5.95
CA ASN A 121 5.09 -9.10 5.74
C ASN A 121 5.92 -10.07 4.89
N GLU A 122 6.62 -11.01 5.52
CA GLU A 122 7.48 -11.98 4.82
C GLU A 122 6.71 -12.93 3.90
N ALA A 123 5.42 -13.20 4.17
CA ALA A 123 4.61 -14.06 3.33
C ALA A 123 4.27 -13.42 1.97
N LYS A 124 4.17 -12.08 1.94
CA LYS A 124 3.88 -11.32 0.71
C LYS A 124 5.13 -10.72 0.08
N SER A 125 6.14 -10.39 0.89
CA SER A 125 7.39 -9.79 0.42
C SER A 125 8.30 -10.87 -0.13
N ALA A 126 8.70 -10.76 -1.40
CA ALA A 126 9.69 -11.70 -1.93
C ALA A 126 10.46 -11.18 -3.15
N CYS A 127 11.61 -11.79 -3.36
CA CYS A 127 12.38 -11.68 -4.58
C CYS A 127 11.81 -12.65 -5.63
N GLY A 128 11.58 -12.16 -6.83
CA GLY A 128 11.06 -12.95 -7.94
C GLY A 128 11.15 -12.15 -9.24
N ARG A 129 10.85 -12.80 -10.35
CA ARG A 129 10.84 -12.14 -11.66
C ARG A 129 9.65 -11.18 -11.75
N ALA A 130 9.83 -10.05 -12.42
CA ALA A 130 8.81 -9.00 -12.46
C ALA A 130 7.46 -9.48 -13.04
N TRP A 131 7.47 -10.39 -14.02
CA TRP A 131 6.25 -10.94 -14.65
C TRP A 131 5.55 -12.04 -13.84
N GLU A 132 6.17 -12.56 -12.78
CA GLU A 132 5.53 -13.49 -11.85
C GLU A 132 4.81 -12.76 -10.72
N ARG A 133 5.07 -11.46 -10.59
CA ARG A 133 4.53 -10.62 -9.52
C ARG A 133 3.45 -9.71 -10.04
N LYS A 134 2.58 -9.32 -9.11
CA LYS A 134 1.48 -8.40 -9.35
C LYS A 134 1.84 -7.10 -8.67
N PHE A 135 1.60 -5.99 -9.35
CA PHE A 135 1.70 -4.66 -8.76
C PHE A 135 0.46 -3.88 -9.17
N LEU A 136 -0.28 -3.34 -8.19
CA LEU A 136 -1.50 -2.57 -8.42
C LEU A 136 -2.50 -3.26 -9.38
N ARG A 137 -2.67 -4.58 -9.25
CA ARG A 137 -3.55 -5.43 -10.10
C ARG A 137 -3.06 -5.67 -11.53
N TYR A 138 -1.88 -5.17 -11.89
CA TYR A 138 -1.20 -5.42 -13.15
C TYR A 138 -0.08 -6.44 -12.98
N THR A 139 0.33 -7.03 -14.09
CA THR A 139 1.53 -7.83 -14.22
C THR A 139 2.23 -7.47 -15.52
N PHE A 140 3.47 -7.89 -15.66
CA PHE A 140 4.30 -7.58 -16.82
C PHE A 140 4.36 -8.79 -17.74
N THR A 141 4.38 -8.54 -19.05
CA THR A 141 4.70 -9.55 -20.06
C THR A 141 5.82 -9.03 -20.93
N ARG A 142 6.69 -9.92 -21.42
CA ARG A 142 7.77 -9.55 -22.32
C ARG A 142 7.45 -10.05 -23.72
N PHE A 143 7.31 -9.15 -24.68
CA PHE A 143 7.07 -9.47 -26.08
C PHE A 143 8.05 -8.72 -26.98
N ARG A 144 8.89 -9.45 -27.73
CA ARG A 144 9.93 -8.89 -28.62
C ARG A 144 10.72 -7.77 -27.93
N GLU A 145 11.30 -8.09 -26.78
CA GLU A 145 12.12 -7.21 -25.94
C GLU A 145 11.41 -6.01 -25.30
N LYS A 146 10.15 -5.73 -25.67
CA LYS A 146 9.32 -4.71 -25.01
C LYS A 146 8.56 -5.30 -23.83
N VAL A 147 8.58 -4.59 -22.71
CA VAL A 147 7.73 -4.89 -21.56
C VAL A 147 6.33 -4.30 -21.83
N ARG A 148 5.29 -5.14 -21.74
CA ARG A 148 3.88 -4.75 -21.85
C ARG A 148 3.16 -5.00 -20.55
N LEU A 149 2.26 -4.08 -20.19
CA LEU A 149 1.36 -4.24 -19.06
C LEU A 149 0.22 -5.18 -19.42
N ARG A 150 -0.12 -6.08 -18.49
CA ARG A 150 -1.26 -6.99 -18.58
C ARG A 150 -2.02 -6.96 -17.26
N PHE A 151 -3.34 -7.14 -17.29
CA PHE A 151 -4.10 -7.38 -16.06
C PHE A 151 -3.68 -8.69 -15.38
N ALA A 152 -3.58 -8.68 -14.05
CA ALA A 152 -3.42 -9.90 -13.29
C ALA A 152 -4.64 -10.81 -13.47
N ARG A 153 -4.43 -12.12 -13.60
CA ARG A 153 -5.50 -13.11 -13.84
C ARG A 153 -6.64 -13.02 -12.82
N GLU A 154 -6.31 -12.74 -11.55
CA GLU A 154 -7.30 -12.55 -10.48
C GLU A 154 -8.16 -11.31 -10.66
N SER A 155 -7.60 -10.21 -11.16
CA SER A 155 -8.35 -8.99 -11.41
C SER A 155 -9.32 -9.18 -12.58
N GLU A 156 -8.87 -9.85 -13.63
CA GLU A 156 -9.73 -10.27 -14.75
C GLU A 156 -10.85 -11.22 -14.28
N ALA A 157 -10.53 -12.21 -13.46
CA ALA A 157 -11.50 -13.13 -12.88
C ALA A 157 -12.53 -12.41 -11.99
N ARG A 158 -12.09 -11.46 -11.16
CA ARG A 158 -12.98 -10.63 -10.32
C ARG A 158 -13.95 -9.81 -11.15
N LEU A 159 -13.47 -9.12 -12.18
CA LEU A 159 -14.33 -8.35 -13.08
C LEU A 159 -15.33 -9.27 -13.79
N ARG A 160 -14.86 -10.40 -14.33
CA ARG A 160 -15.73 -11.38 -15.00
C ARG A 160 -16.79 -11.95 -14.07
N ASN A 161 -16.45 -12.26 -12.82
CA ASN A 161 -17.40 -12.73 -11.82
C ASN A 161 -18.45 -11.66 -11.49
N ARG A 162 -18.03 -10.40 -11.30
CA ARG A 162 -18.93 -9.27 -11.04
C ARG A 162 -19.91 -9.04 -12.19
N ILE A 163 -19.42 -9.12 -13.44
CA ILE A 163 -20.26 -9.03 -14.64
C ILE A 163 -21.27 -10.17 -14.67
N ARG A 164 -20.86 -11.42 -14.38
CA ARG A 164 -21.80 -12.56 -14.34
C ARG A 164 -22.89 -12.38 -13.28
N GLU A 165 -22.54 -11.89 -12.10
CA GLU A 165 -23.52 -11.60 -11.04
C GLU A 165 -24.53 -10.56 -11.47
N LEU A 166 -24.07 -9.43 -12.04
CA LEU A 166 -24.95 -8.37 -12.55
C LEU A 166 -25.87 -8.89 -13.66
N MET A 167 -25.32 -9.67 -14.60
CA MET A 167 -26.12 -10.28 -15.68
C MET A 167 -27.13 -11.29 -15.14
N ARG A 168 -26.83 -12.01 -14.04
CA ARG A 168 -27.78 -12.92 -13.38
C ARG A 168 -28.92 -12.17 -12.71
N MET A 169 -28.63 -11.06 -12.02
CA MET A 169 -29.64 -10.19 -11.40
C MET A 169 -30.48 -9.41 -12.42
N GLY A 170 -29.93 -9.18 -13.61
CA GLY A 170 -30.61 -8.55 -14.74
C GLY A 170 -31.61 -9.46 -15.47
N ARG A 171 -31.65 -10.77 -15.19
CA ARG A 171 -32.60 -11.69 -15.81
C ARG A 171 -34.04 -11.27 -15.48
N GLY A 172 -34.88 -11.15 -16.51
CA GLY A 172 -36.27 -10.69 -16.36
C GLY A 172 -36.44 -9.19 -16.18
N ARG A 173 -35.37 -8.39 -16.30
CA ARG A 173 -35.43 -6.91 -16.30
C ARG A 173 -35.29 -6.36 -17.72
N ARG A 174 -35.71 -5.10 -17.91
CA ARG A 174 -35.48 -4.36 -19.16
C ARG A 174 -33.99 -4.24 -19.43
N ILE A 175 -33.59 -4.50 -20.68
CA ILE A 175 -32.20 -4.44 -21.14
C ILE A 175 -31.55 -3.09 -20.81
N ASP A 176 -32.29 -1.99 -20.96
CA ASP A 176 -31.82 -0.62 -20.69
C ASP A 176 -31.31 -0.48 -19.24
N ARG A 177 -32.05 -1.06 -18.28
CA ARG A 177 -31.68 -1.04 -16.86
C ARG A 177 -30.45 -1.89 -16.57
N VAL A 178 -30.27 -2.99 -17.30
CA VAL A 178 -29.08 -3.83 -17.19
C VAL A 178 -27.85 -3.09 -17.72
N ILE A 179 -27.99 -2.38 -18.85
CA ILE A 179 -26.94 -1.52 -19.44
C ILE A 179 -26.58 -0.38 -18.49
N GLU A 180 -27.56 0.33 -17.93
CA GLU A 180 -27.34 1.39 -16.93
C GLU A 180 -26.57 0.89 -15.71
N THR A 181 -26.84 -0.34 -15.27
CA THR A 181 -26.16 -0.95 -14.12
C THR A 181 -24.73 -1.41 -14.46
N LEU A 182 -24.51 -1.86 -15.70
CA LEU A 182 -23.22 -2.37 -16.15
C LEU A 182 -22.22 -1.25 -16.51
N ASN A 183 -22.72 -0.14 -17.06
CA ASN A 183 -21.89 0.98 -17.53
C ASN A 183 -20.95 1.56 -16.46
N PRO A 184 -21.38 1.83 -15.22
CA PRO A 184 -20.48 2.31 -14.16
C PRO A 184 -19.35 1.32 -13.84
N LEU A 185 -19.61 0.01 -13.92
CA LEU A 185 -18.60 -1.03 -13.67
C LEU A 185 -17.57 -1.11 -14.81
N LEU A 186 -17.98 -0.89 -16.05
CA LEU A 186 -17.09 -0.97 -17.21
C LEU A 186 -16.30 0.32 -17.45
N ARG A 187 -16.83 1.46 -17.00
CA ARG A 187 -16.21 2.78 -17.18
C ARG A 187 -15.36 3.23 -15.99
N GLY A 188 -15.58 2.67 -14.80
CA GLY A 188 -14.79 2.94 -13.58
C GLY A 188 -13.61 2.00 -13.42
#